data_AF-A0A2V6DGJ5-F1
#
_entry.id   AF-A0A2V6DGJ5-F1
#
_cell.length_a   1.000
_cell.length_b   1.000
_cell.length_c   1.000
_cell.angle_alpha   90.00
_cell.angle_beta   90.00
_cell.angle_gamma   90.00
#
_symmetry.space_group_name_H-M   'P 1'
#
loop_
_entity.id
_entity.type
_entity.pdbx_description
1 polymer ?
#
loop_
_entity_poly.entity_id
_entity_poly.type
_entity_poly.pdbx_seq_one_letter_code
_entity_poly.pdbx_strand_id
1 'polypeptide(L)'
;MSQRVIIVGLGEVGKPLLEIITKRHEVFGVDIDSAAPVDRCDVMHICFPFRGKEFTGQVSEYIRRYQPDLTIINSTVAPGTTRHIATGSGKPVVNSPVRGKHVRMQEEMLHYTKFVGALDMESGVRAADHFQSVGMRTKLLGSPE
;
A
#
# COMPACT_ATOMS: atom_id res chain seq x y z
N MET A 1 -11.12 -5.06 -13.83
CA MET A 1 -11.18 -6.44 -13.30
C MET A 1 -11.13 -6.39 -11.78
N SER A 2 -11.72 -7.36 -11.09
CA SER A 2 -11.54 -7.49 -9.63
C SER A 2 -10.08 -7.91 -9.34
N GLN A 3 -9.55 -7.49 -8.19
CA GLN A 3 -8.20 -7.81 -7.74
C GLN A 3 -8.31 -8.43 -6.35
N ARG A 4 -7.33 -9.24 -5.97
CA ARG A 4 -7.13 -9.68 -4.60
C ARG A 4 -6.16 -8.75 -3.90
N VAL A 5 -6.62 -8.11 -2.83
CA VAL A 5 -5.88 -7.07 -2.11
C VAL A 5 -5.66 -7.47 -0.65
N ILE A 6 -4.46 -7.24 -0.15
CA ILE A 6 -4.13 -7.42 1.27
C ILE A 6 -3.81 -6.06 1.89
N ILE A 7 -4.40 -5.76 3.05
CA ILE A 7 -4.09 -4.58 3.86
C ILE A 7 -3.39 -5.02 5.14
N VAL A 8 -2.10 -4.68 5.27
CA VAL A 8 -1.27 -5.03 6.43
C VAL A 8 -1.24 -3.86 7.43
N GLY A 9 -1.79 -4.08 8.61
CA GLY A 9 -1.96 -3.11 9.69
C GLY A 9 -3.33 -2.43 9.61
N LEU A 10 -4.26 -2.83 10.46
CA LEU A 10 -5.65 -2.35 10.51
C LEU A 10 -5.83 -1.23 11.56
N GLY A 11 -4.90 -0.28 11.53
CA GLY A 11 -4.99 0.96 12.30
C GLY A 11 -5.87 2.01 11.63
N GLU A 12 -5.58 3.27 11.93
CA GLU A 12 -6.34 4.43 11.45
C GLU A 12 -6.27 4.63 9.92
N VAL A 13 -5.25 4.07 9.27
CA VAL A 13 -5.09 4.10 7.81
C VAL A 13 -5.64 2.83 7.17
N GLY A 14 -5.28 1.66 7.68
CA GLY A 14 -5.61 0.39 7.05
C GLY A 14 -7.11 0.08 7.07
N LYS A 15 -7.81 0.35 8.17
CA LYS A 15 -9.27 0.11 8.27
C LYS A 15 -10.07 0.90 7.22
N PRO A 16 -9.96 2.24 7.14
CA PRO A 16 -10.61 3.00 6.08
C PRO A 16 -10.27 2.52 4.67
N LEU A 17 -9.01 2.17 4.43
CA LEU A 17 -8.57 1.72 3.12
C LEU A 17 -9.18 0.36 2.75
N LEU A 18 -9.27 -0.57 3.70
CA LEU A 18 -9.97 -1.84 3.54
C LEU A 18 -11.44 -1.61 3.18
N GLU A 19 -12.14 -0.75 3.91
CA GLU A 19 -13.55 -0.44 3.67
C GLU A 19 -13.81 0.21 2.30
N ILE A 20 -12.89 1.06 1.83
CA ILE A 20 -12.98 1.67 0.50
C ILE A 20 -12.76 0.61 -0.59
N ILE A 21 -11.71 -0.19 -0.48
CA ILE A 21 -11.29 -1.12 -1.53
C ILE A 21 -12.25 -2.31 -1.66
N THR A 22 -12.88 -2.75 -0.55
CA THR A 22 -13.84 -3.88 -0.54
C THR A 22 -15.08 -3.60 -1.42
N LYS A 23 -15.34 -2.33 -1.77
CA LYS A 23 -16.43 -1.95 -2.67
C LYS A 23 -16.22 -2.43 -4.11
N ARG A 24 -14.99 -2.79 -4.50
CA ARG A 24 -14.64 -3.20 -5.87
C ARG A 24 -13.79 -4.47 -5.97
N HIS A 25 -13.05 -4.82 -4.92
CA HIS A 25 -12.05 -5.89 -4.95
C HIS A 25 -12.29 -6.91 -3.83
N GLU A 26 -11.67 -8.08 -3.94
CA GLU A 26 -11.58 -9.05 -2.84
C GLU A 26 -10.47 -8.56 -1.89
N VAL A 27 -10.82 -8.23 -0.64
CA VAL A 27 -9.87 -7.62 0.31
C VAL A 27 -9.75 -8.43 1.59
N PHE A 28 -8.51 -8.68 2.01
CA PHE A 28 -8.19 -9.29 3.29
C PHE A 28 -7.40 -8.33 4.18
N GLY A 29 -7.80 -8.23 5.45
CA GLY A 29 -7.04 -7.53 6.47
C GLY A 29 -6.04 -8.45 7.14
N VAL A 30 -4.84 -7.93 7.42
CA VAL A 30 -3.78 -8.62 8.18
C VAL A 30 -3.34 -7.71 9.32
N ASP A 31 -3.28 -8.27 10.53
CA ASP A 31 -2.77 -7.59 11.72
C ASP A 31 -2.03 -8.61 12.61
N ILE A 32 -1.54 -8.22 13.78
CA ILE A 32 -0.74 -9.07 14.67
C ILE A 32 -1.43 -10.41 14.97
N ASP A 33 -2.74 -10.37 15.23
CA ASP A 33 -3.54 -11.54 15.61
C ASP A 33 -4.35 -12.13 14.45
N SER A 34 -4.16 -11.66 13.21
CA SER A 34 -5.00 -12.03 12.07
C SER A 34 -4.20 -12.10 10.78
N ALA A 35 -4.32 -13.22 10.07
CA ALA A 35 -3.69 -13.43 8.78
C ALA A 35 -4.73 -13.65 7.68
N ALA A 36 -4.40 -13.22 6.46
CA ALA A 36 -5.20 -13.51 5.29
C ALA A 36 -5.07 -15.01 4.94
N PRO A 37 -6.17 -15.72 4.62
CA PRO A 37 -6.18 -17.14 4.28
C PRO A 37 -5.76 -17.39 2.82
N VAL A 38 -4.76 -16.65 2.34
CA VAL A 38 -4.27 -16.71 0.96
C VAL A 38 -2.75 -16.55 0.97
N ASP A 39 -2.06 -17.21 0.03
CA ASP A 39 -0.60 -17.14 -0.10
C ASP A 39 -0.14 -16.14 -1.16
N ARG A 40 -1.07 -15.62 -1.96
CA ARG A 40 -0.80 -14.69 -3.07
C ARG A 40 -1.86 -13.59 -3.16
N CYS A 41 -1.44 -12.38 -3.51
CA CYS A 41 -2.32 -11.24 -3.81
C CYS A 41 -1.79 -10.41 -4.98
N ASP A 42 -2.66 -9.61 -5.60
CA ASP A 42 -2.27 -8.72 -6.70
C ASP A 42 -1.65 -7.43 -6.15
N VAL A 43 -2.27 -6.87 -5.10
CA VAL A 43 -1.84 -5.63 -4.45
C VAL A 43 -1.77 -5.83 -2.94
N MET A 44 -0.66 -5.40 -2.34
CA MET A 44 -0.49 -5.39 -0.88
C MET A 44 -0.22 -3.98 -0.38
N HIS A 45 -1.04 -3.51 0.55
CA HIS A 45 -0.86 -2.22 1.22
C HIS A 45 -0.17 -2.40 2.56
N ILE A 46 0.92 -1.66 2.76
CA ILE A 46 1.59 -1.55 4.06
C ILE A 46 1.08 -0.30 4.77
N CYS A 47 0.42 -0.50 5.91
CA CYS A 47 -0.25 0.56 6.68
C CYS A 47 0.19 0.60 8.16
N PHE A 48 1.14 -0.23 8.58
CA PHE A 48 1.68 -0.21 9.95
C PHE A 48 2.77 0.87 10.13
N PRO A 49 2.97 1.41 11.35
CA PRO A 49 3.89 2.52 11.58
C PRO A 49 5.36 2.22 11.20
N PHE A 50 6.05 3.22 10.67
CA PHE A 50 7.50 3.15 10.45
C PHE A 50 8.25 3.13 11.79
N ARG A 51 8.96 2.05 12.09
CA ARG A 51 9.74 1.87 13.33
C ARG A 51 11.25 1.81 13.08
N GLY A 52 11.74 2.53 12.07
CA GLY A 52 13.17 2.54 11.76
C GLY A 52 13.60 1.30 10.96
N LYS A 53 14.73 0.69 11.35
CA LYS A 53 15.40 -0.33 10.52
C LYS A 53 14.58 -1.61 10.38
N GLU A 54 13.85 -2.00 11.43
CA GLU A 54 13.03 -3.21 11.46
C GLU A 54 11.91 -3.19 10.41
N PHE A 55 11.44 -2.00 10.02
CA PHE A 55 10.33 -1.84 9.08
C PHE A 55 10.60 -2.55 7.75
N THR A 56 11.81 -2.41 7.21
CA THR A 56 12.18 -3.02 5.92
C THR A 56 12.19 -4.56 5.99
N GLY A 57 12.64 -5.12 7.11
CA GLY A 57 12.61 -6.56 7.36
C GLY A 57 11.18 -7.09 7.45
N GLN A 58 10.33 -6.40 8.21
CA GLN A 58 8.90 -6.74 8.34
C GLN A 58 8.18 -6.71 6.99
N VAL A 59 8.36 -5.64 6.20
CA VAL A 59 7.75 -5.57 4.86
C VAL A 59 8.27 -6.71 3.97
N SER A 60 9.56 -7.03 4.04
CA SER A 60 10.15 -8.12 3.26
C SER A 60 9.57 -9.49 3.65
N GLU A 61 9.27 -9.72 4.93
CA GLU A 61 8.57 -10.93 5.39
C GLU A 61 7.17 -11.04 4.79
N TYR A 62 6.40 -9.95 4.79
CA TYR A 62 5.08 -9.93 4.16
C TYR A 62 5.15 -10.14 2.63
N ILE A 63 6.13 -9.54 1.95
CA ILE A 63 6.36 -9.77 0.52
C ILE A 63 6.67 -11.24 0.24
N ARG A 64 7.53 -11.87 1.07
CA ARG A 64 7.83 -13.30 0.92
C ARG A 64 6.60 -14.17 1.17
N ARG A 65 5.79 -13.82 2.17
CA ARG A 65 4.59 -14.58 2.55
C ARG A 65 3.48 -14.50 1.51
N TYR A 66 3.18 -13.30 1.03
CA TYR A 66 1.98 -13.03 0.21
C TYR A 66 2.27 -12.78 -1.27
N GLN A 67 3.55 -12.84 -1.68
CA GLN A 67 4.01 -12.75 -3.06
C GLN A 67 3.23 -11.72 -3.92
N PRO A 68 3.13 -10.45 -3.48
CA PRO A 68 2.35 -9.45 -4.18
C PRO A 68 2.93 -9.12 -5.55
N ASP A 69 2.08 -8.89 -6.53
CA ASP A 69 2.51 -8.35 -7.83
C ASP A 69 2.83 -6.85 -7.74
N LEU A 70 2.31 -6.16 -6.72
CA LEU A 70 2.61 -4.76 -6.38
C LEU A 70 2.47 -4.52 -4.88
N THR A 71 3.49 -3.92 -4.25
CA THR A 71 3.42 -3.45 -2.86
C THR A 71 3.31 -1.93 -2.81
N ILE A 72 2.35 -1.42 -2.04
CA ILE A 72 2.12 0.02 -1.85
C ILE A 72 2.35 0.39 -0.38
N ILE A 73 3.36 1.20 -0.12
CA ILE A 73 3.65 1.71 1.23
C ILE A 73 2.81 2.96 1.49
N ASN A 74 1.88 2.88 2.43
CA ASN A 74 1.00 4.00 2.84
C ASN A 74 1.51 4.70 4.10
N SER A 75 2.45 4.07 4.80
CA SER A 75 3.14 4.64 5.96
C SER A 75 4.08 5.77 5.55
N THR A 76 4.19 6.80 6.38
CA THR A 76 5.25 7.80 6.24
C THR A 76 6.59 7.14 6.61
N VAL A 77 7.51 7.06 5.64
CA VAL A 77 8.83 6.41 5.79
C VAL A 77 9.94 7.40 5.47
N ALA A 78 11.16 7.11 5.94
CA ALA A 78 12.33 7.91 5.59
C ALA A 78 12.70 7.75 4.10
N PRO A 79 13.26 8.78 3.44
CA PRO A 79 13.79 8.66 2.09
C PRO A 79 14.75 7.48 1.93
N GLY A 80 14.69 6.78 0.79
CA GLY A 80 15.46 5.57 0.48
C GLY A 80 14.83 4.27 0.98
N THR A 81 13.81 4.32 1.86
CA THR A 81 13.17 3.11 2.41
C THR A 81 12.49 2.30 1.31
N THR A 82 11.69 2.94 0.46
CA THR A 82 10.97 2.28 -0.64
C THR A 82 11.94 1.64 -1.62
N ARG A 83 12.99 2.38 -2.02
CA ARG A 83 14.06 1.86 -2.88
C ARG A 83 14.74 0.65 -2.27
N HIS A 84 15.11 0.70 -0.99
CA HIS A 84 15.77 -0.40 -0.31
C HIS A 84 14.93 -1.68 -0.32
N ILE A 85 13.62 -1.56 -0.04
CA ILE A 85 12.69 -2.71 -0.06
C ILE A 85 12.53 -3.25 -1.49
N ALA A 86 12.36 -2.38 -2.48
CA ALA A 86 12.24 -2.79 -3.89
C ALA A 86 13.48 -3.57 -4.36
N THR A 87 14.68 -3.03 -4.12
CA THR A 87 15.94 -3.67 -4.54
C THR A 87 16.21 -4.95 -3.77
N GLY A 88 15.93 -4.97 -2.45
CA GLY A 88 16.19 -6.14 -1.62
C GLY A 88 15.24 -7.31 -1.87
N SER A 89 13.99 -7.01 -2.26
CA SER A 89 12.99 -8.04 -2.58
C SER A 89 12.96 -8.43 -4.06
N GLY A 90 13.47 -7.58 -4.95
CA GLY A 90 13.32 -7.75 -6.41
C GLY A 90 11.88 -7.64 -6.89
N LYS A 91 11.00 -7.01 -6.09
CA LYS A 91 9.56 -6.89 -6.37
C LYS A 91 9.15 -5.42 -6.62
N PRO A 92 8.04 -5.17 -7.34
CA PRO A 92 7.47 -3.84 -7.48
C PRO A 92 7.01 -3.24 -6.14
N VAL A 93 7.61 -2.12 -5.74
CA VAL A 93 7.24 -1.39 -4.52
C VAL A 93 7.13 0.10 -4.82
N VAL A 94 6.04 0.71 -4.37
CA VAL A 94 5.79 2.14 -4.51
C VAL A 94 5.49 2.78 -3.17
N ASN A 95 5.71 4.09 -3.08
CA ASN A 95 5.40 4.92 -1.93
C ASN A 95 4.14 5.75 -2.24
N SER A 96 3.14 5.71 -1.36
CA SER A 96 1.93 6.53 -1.46
C SER A 96 1.42 6.89 -0.07
N PRO A 97 2.17 7.72 0.68
CA PRO A 97 1.85 8.04 2.06
C PRO A 97 0.47 8.70 2.15
N VAL A 98 -0.30 8.32 3.16
CA VAL A 98 -1.64 8.86 3.35
C VAL A 98 -1.57 10.31 3.82
N ARG A 99 -2.47 11.13 3.26
CA ARG A 99 -2.71 12.51 3.67
C ARG A 99 -4.16 12.61 4.11
N GLY A 100 -4.40 13.16 5.29
CA GLY A 100 -5.74 13.33 5.84
C GLY A 100 -5.72 13.44 7.37
N LYS A 101 -6.78 13.99 7.95
CA LYS A 101 -7.06 14.01 9.38
C LYS A 101 -7.85 12.75 9.75
N HIS A 102 -7.44 12.11 10.84
CA HIS A 102 -7.99 10.83 11.32
C HIS A 102 -9.51 10.82 11.51
N VAL A 103 -10.13 11.97 11.81
CA VAL A 103 -11.57 12.08 12.14
C VAL A 103 -12.48 11.82 10.92
N ARG A 104 -12.00 11.95 9.67
CA ARG A 104 -12.80 11.75 8.44
C ARG A 104 -12.03 10.99 7.35
N MET A 105 -11.24 9.99 7.77
CA MET A 105 -10.26 9.37 6.89
C MET A 105 -10.85 8.79 5.59
N GLN A 106 -12.06 8.23 5.60
CA GLN A 106 -12.67 7.69 4.37
C GLN A 106 -13.03 8.78 3.36
N GLU A 107 -13.73 9.82 3.80
CA GLU A 107 -14.09 10.96 2.95
C GLU A 107 -12.84 11.67 2.46
N GLU A 108 -11.86 11.86 3.33
CA GLU A 108 -10.62 12.56 3.00
C GLU A 108 -9.70 11.75 2.07
N MET A 109 -9.66 10.42 2.18
CA MET A 109 -8.92 9.57 1.23
C MET A 109 -9.51 9.62 -0.18
N LEU A 110 -10.83 9.76 -0.32
CA LEU A 110 -11.49 9.94 -1.62
C LEU A 110 -11.36 11.38 -2.11
N HIS A 111 -11.31 12.35 -1.19
CA HIS A 111 -11.14 13.75 -1.53
C HIS A 111 -9.70 14.04 -1.97
N TYR A 112 -8.67 13.79 -1.15
CA TYR A 112 -7.32 14.23 -1.44
C TYR A 112 -6.63 13.40 -2.53
N THR A 113 -5.83 14.07 -3.35
CA THR A 113 -4.99 13.40 -4.34
C THR A 113 -3.93 12.54 -3.65
N LYS A 114 -3.95 11.24 -3.89
CA LYS A 114 -2.85 10.32 -3.58
C LYS A 114 -1.67 10.60 -4.50
N PHE A 115 -0.55 10.98 -3.91
CA PHE A 115 0.71 10.98 -4.63
C PHE A 115 1.26 9.56 -4.66
N VAL A 116 1.81 9.18 -5.81
CA VAL A 116 2.39 7.86 -6.03
C VAL A 116 3.81 8.07 -6.52
N GLY A 117 4.78 7.74 -5.67
CA GLY A 117 6.18 7.71 -6.01
C GLY A 117 6.63 6.27 -6.28
N ALA A 118 7.27 6.03 -7.42
CA ALA A 118 7.71 4.71 -7.85
C ALA A 118 9.15 4.75 -8.39
N LEU A 119 9.82 3.59 -8.40
CA LEU A 119 11.16 3.45 -8.99
C LEU A 119 11.10 3.37 -10.52
N ASP A 120 9.99 2.87 -11.05
CA ASP A 120 9.72 2.71 -12.47
C ASP A 120 8.28 3.16 -12.79
N MET A 121 8.07 3.55 -14.05
CA MET A 121 6.79 4.11 -14.49
C MET A 121 5.67 3.06 -14.48
N GLU A 122 5.97 1.80 -14.78
CA GLU A 122 4.98 0.73 -14.86
C GLU A 122 4.33 0.48 -13.49
N SER A 123 5.15 0.30 -12.45
CA SER A 123 4.70 0.14 -11.07
C SER A 123 3.91 1.35 -10.59
N GLY A 124 4.35 2.56 -10.96
CA GLY A 124 3.64 3.81 -10.68
C GLY A 124 2.24 3.82 -11.28
N VAL A 125 2.12 3.56 -12.58
CA VAL A 125 0.85 3.51 -13.31
C VAL A 125 -0.08 2.45 -12.71
N ARG A 126 0.42 1.24 -12.44
CA ARG A 126 -0.36 0.16 -11.81
C ARG A 126 -0.93 0.58 -10.45
N ALA A 127 -0.16 1.29 -9.63
CA ALA A 127 -0.63 1.82 -8.35
C ALA A 127 -1.67 2.94 -8.53
N ALA A 128 -1.48 3.83 -9.50
CA ALA A 128 -2.42 4.89 -9.81
C ALA A 128 -3.76 4.32 -10.30
N ASP A 129 -3.73 3.37 -11.23
CA ASP A 129 -4.92 2.70 -11.76
C ASP A 129 -5.68 1.97 -10.66
N HIS A 130 -4.95 1.27 -9.77
CA HIS A 130 -5.54 0.60 -8.62
C HIS A 130 -6.34 1.58 -7.74
N PHE A 131 -5.73 2.69 -7.32
CA PHE A 131 -6.40 3.71 -6.52
C PHE A 131 -7.56 4.39 -7.26
N GLN A 132 -7.40 4.70 -8.55
CA GLN A 132 -8.46 5.31 -9.36
C GLN A 132 -9.66 4.38 -9.52
N SER A 133 -9.44 3.07 -9.57
CA SER A 133 -10.53 2.10 -9.70
C SER A 133 -11.53 2.18 -8.53
N VAL A 134 -11.07 2.56 -7.33
CA VAL A 134 -11.90 2.74 -6.14
C VAL A 134 -12.33 4.20 -5.91
N GLY A 135 -12.14 5.07 -6.92
CA GLY A 135 -12.61 6.45 -6.92
C GLY A 135 -11.65 7.47 -6.29
N MET A 136 -10.41 7.10 -5.99
CA MET A 136 -9.42 8.05 -5.48
C MET A 136 -8.78 8.85 -6.61
N ARG A 137 -8.44 10.12 -6.33
CA ARG A 137 -7.64 10.95 -7.22
C ARG A 137 -6.16 10.60 -7.06
N THR A 138 -5.41 10.48 -8.14
CA THR A 138 -3.97 10.15 -8.07
C THR A 138 -3.10 11.12 -8.87
N LYS A 139 -1.84 11.25 -8.47
CA LYS A 139 -0.79 11.94 -9.22
C LYS A 139 0.52 11.17 -9.10
N LEU A 140 1.05 10.74 -10.24
CA LEU A 140 2.37 10.12 -10.33
C LEU A 140 3.47 11.17 -10.09
N LEU A 141 4.49 10.76 -9.36
CA LEU A 141 5.72 11.53 -9.15
C LEU A 141 6.85 10.95 -10.00
N GLY A 142 7.91 11.74 -10.21
CA GLY A 142 9.10 11.30 -10.97
C GLY A 142 10.04 10.36 -10.19
N SER A 143 9.82 10.19 -8.89
CA SER A 143 10.63 9.36 -7.99
C SER A 143 9.81 8.85 -6.80
N PRO A 144 10.25 7.79 -6.10
CA PRO A 144 9.59 7.28 -4.89
C PRO A 144 9.82 8.16 -3.66
N GLU A 145 10.85 9.00 -3.73
CA GLU A 145 11.37 9.87 -2.67
C GLU A 145 11.68 11.26 -3.23
#